data_AF-A0A822UW10-F1
#
_entry.id   AF-A0A822UW10-F1
#
_cell.length_a   1.000
_cell.length_b   1.000
_cell.length_c   1.000
_cell.angle_alpha   90.00
_cell.angle_beta   90.00
_cell.angle_gamma   90.00
#
_symmetry.space_group_name_H-M   'P 1'
#
loop_
_entity.id
_entity.type
_entity.pdbx_description
1 polymer ?
#
loop_
_entity_poly.entity_id
_entity_poly.type
_entity_poly.pdbx_seq_one_letter_code
_entity_poly.pdbx_strand_id
1 'polypeptide(L)'
;MTALEEIKKAIEEIGPLKVEFTPDGDEYNSIIAPVNDDYDGTFFTVIGCGDKQDKLGGYMALAVNKLPELLSTLESLQRENEELRQDRDRTARNRDMYRGQVERQSAQITMFREEETRLRETLFKCGSFIADRYQEGDTEYQVVLLVNDAICRTPALASTGGEHHAE
;
A
#
# COMPACT_ATOMS: atom_id res chain seq x y z
N MET A 1 -14.50 -8.46 -24.43
CA MET A 1 -13.22 -8.75 -25.11
C MET A 1 -12.33 -7.55 -24.93
N THR A 2 -11.24 -7.70 -24.20
CA THR A 2 -10.20 -6.66 -24.12
C THR A 2 -9.30 -6.74 -25.34
N ALA A 3 -8.63 -5.65 -25.71
CA ALA A 3 -7.66 -5.66 -26.82
C ALA A 3 -6.56 -6.72 -26.64
N LEU A 4 -6.22 -7.05 -25.39
CA LEU A 4 -5.23 -8.07 -25.06
C LEU A 4 -5.74 -9.50 -25.35
N GLU A 5 -7.02 -9.76 -25.09
CA GLU A 5 -7.66 -11.05 -25.39
C GLU A 5 -7.73 -11.30 -26.90
N GLU A 6 -8.01 -10.26 -27.69
CA GLU A 6 -8.02 -10.36 -29.17
C GLU A 6 -6.62 -10.64 -29.71
N ILE A 7 -5.59 -9.96 -29.18
CA ILE A 7 -4.18 -10.18 -29.56
C ILE A 7 -3.73 -11.60 -29.17
N LYS A 8 -4.08 -12.04 -27.96
CA LYS A 8 -3.74 -13.39 -27.47
C LYS A 8 -4.35 -14.47 -28.36
N LYS A 9 -5.65 -14.35 -28.66
CA LYS A 9 -6.36 -15.28 -29.53
C LYS A 9 -5.71 -15.35 -30.93
N ALA A 10 -5.38 -14.19 -31.49
CA ALA A 10 -4.72 -14.13 -32.80
C ALA A 10 -3.34 -14.82 -32.81
N ILE A 11 -2.58 -14.76 -31.70
CA ILE A 11 -1.26 -15.38 -31.60
C ILE A 11 -1.33 -16.88 -31.30
N GLU A 12 -2.27 -17.30 -30.46
CA GLU A 12 -2.53 -18.72 -30.18
C GLU A 12 -2.99 -19.48 -31.44
N GLU A 13 -3.75 -18.82 -32.33
CA GLU A 13 -4.18 -19.40 -33.62
C GLU A 13 -3.02 -19.59 -34.62
N ILE A 14 -1.94 -18.80 -34.53
CA ILE A 14 -0.79 -18.86 -35.45
C ILE A 14 0.20 -19.95 -35.03
N GLY A 15 0.39 -20.15 -33.71
CA GLY A 15 1.38 -21.08 -33.17
C GLY A 15 2.84 -20.66 -33.45
N PRO A 16 3.82 -21.50 -33.07
CA PRO A 16 5.23 -21.20 -33.31
C PRO A 16 5.55 -21.25 -34.82
N LEU A 17 6.36 -20.31 -35.28
CA LEU A 17 6.80 -20.21 -36.68
C LEU A 17 8.25 -20.67 -36.85
N LYS A 18 8.51 -21.44 -37.90
CA LYS A 18 9.83 -21.75 -38.46
C LYS A 18 10.06 -20.95 -39.74
N VAL A 19 11.33 -20.72 -40.05
CA VAL A 19 11.76 -20.16 -41.34
C VAL A 19 12.47 -21.26 -42.10
N GLU A 20 11.96 -21.55 -43.29
CA GLU A 20 12.59 -22.46 -44.25
C GLU A 20 13.09 -21.66 -45.45
N PHE A 21 14.27 -22.03 -45.93
CA PHE A 21 14.94 -21.34 -47.03
C PHE A 21 14.90 -22.24 -48.26
N THR A 22 14.27 -21.74 -49.32
CA THR A 22 14.17 -22.49 -50.58
C THR A 22 14.95 -21.73 -51.64
N PRO A 23 16.04 -22.30 -52.18
CA PRO A 23 16.69 -21.75 -53.36
C PRO A 23 15.86 -22.14 -54.59
N ASP A 24 15.01 -21.24 -55.07
CA ASP A 24 14.15 -21.51 -56.24
C ASP A 24 14.62 -20.61 -57.41
N GLY A 25 15.65 -21.05 -58.13
CA GLY A 25 16.23 -20.32 -59.26
C GLY A 25 17.09 -19.11 -58.88
N ASP A 26 16.95 -17.99 -59.61
CA ASP A 26 17.67 -16.73 -59.38
C ASP A 26 17.10 -15.91 -58.21
N GLU A 27 15.99 -16.37 -57.60
CA GLU A 27 15.31 -15.74 -56.48
C GLU A 27 15.46 -16.62 -55.23
N TYR A 28 16.00 -16.03 -54.16
CA TYR A 28 16.02 -16.68 -52.85
C TYR A 28 14.69 -16.40 -52.18
N ASN A 29 14.01 -17.41 -51.62
CA ASN A 29 12.73 -17.23 -50.91
C ASN A 29 12.88 -17.69 -49.45
N SER A 30 12.49 -16.82 -48.50
CA SER A 30 12.31 -17.20 -47.10
C SER A 30 10.84 -17.49 -46.85
N ILE A 31 10.54 -18.77 -46.59
CA ILE A 31 9.21 -19.26 -46.28
C ILE A 31 9.04 -19.27 -44.77
N ILE A 32 8.05 -18.55 -44.27
CA ILE A 32 7.68 -18.59 -42.86
C ILE A 32 6.43 -19.45 -42.74
N ALA A 33 6.54 -20.55 -42.01
CA ALA A 33 5.47 -21.53 -41.83
C ALA A 33 5.37 -21.95 -40.35
N PRO A 34 4.19 -22.40 -39.89
CA PRO A 34 4.03 -23.01 -38.57
C PRO A 34 4.95 -24.22 -38.41
N VAL A 35 5.37 -24.51 -37.19
CA VAL A 35 6.16 -25.72 -36.85
C VAL A 35 5.28 -26.99 -36.83
N ASN A 36 4.08 -26.95 -37.42
CA ASN A 36 3.19 -28.10 -37.48
C ASN A 36 3.46 -28.92 -38.75
N ASP A 37 3.90 -30.17 -38.58
CA ASP A 37 4.26 -31.09 -39.68
C ASP A 37 3.06 -31.46 -40.56
N ASP A 38 1.83 -31.27 -40.07
CA ASP A 38 0.59 -31.51 -40.84
C ASP A 38 0.11 -30.26 -41.63
N TYR A 39 0.83 -29.14 -41.56
CA TYR A 39 0.49 -27.90 -42.26
C TYR A 39 1.32 -27.73 -43.54
N ASP A 40 0.73 -28.10 -44.68
CA ASP A 40 1.37 -28.04 -46.02
C ASP A 40 1.24 -26.65 -46.69
N GLY A 41 1.24 -25.58 -45.89
CA GLY A 41 0.98 -24.21 -46.35
C GLY A 41 2.11 -23.24 -46.03
N THR A 42 2.20 -22.15 -46.79
CA THR A 42 3.05 -21.00 -46.46
C THR A 42 2.22 -19.91 -45.81
N PHE A 43 2.62 -19.45 -44.61
CA PHE A 43 1.94 -18.33 -43.94
C PHE A 43 2.36 -16.99 -44.54
N PHE A 44 3.66 -16.80 -44.75
CA PHE A 44 4.22 -15.62 -45.41
C PHE A 44 5.46 -16.00 -46.22
N THR A 45 5.56 -15.49 -47.44
CA THR A 45 6.80 -15.52 -48.23
C THR A 45 7.41 -14.14 -48.19
N VAL A 46 8.61 -14.03 -47.64
CA VAL A 46 9.44 -12.85 -47.89
C VAL A 46 10.11 -13.10 -49.24
N ILE A 47 10.01 -12.17 -50.19
CA ILE A 47 10.63 -12.26 -51.52
C ILE A 47 11.64 -11.11 -51.65
N GLY A 48 12.86 -11.41 -52.07
CA GLY A 48 13.95 -10.45 -52.19
C GLY A 48 15.22 -11.07 -52.81
N CYS A 49 16.32 -10.32 -52.79
CA CYS A 49 17.62 -10.82 -53.25
C CYS A 49 18.61 -11.00 -52.09
N GLY A 50 18.95 -12.26 -51.78
CA GLY A 50 20.13 -12.66 -50.98
C GLY A 50 20.03 -12.47 -49.46
N ASP A 51 21.18 -12.43 -48.78
CA ASP A 51 21.37 -12.52 -47.31
C ASP A 51 20.53 -11.60 -46.42
N LYS A 52 19.98 -10.50 -46.97
CA LYS A 52 19.16 -9.54 -46.21
C LYS A 52 17.76 -10.10 -45.93
N GLN A 53 17.27 -10.96 -46.80
CA GLN A 53 15.97 -11.59 -46.71
C GLN A 53 15.94 -12.68 -45.66
N ASP A 54 17.00 -13.49 -45.60
CA ASP A 54 17.12 -14.54 -44.59
C ASP A 54 17.16 -13.97 -43.19
N LYS A 55 17.86 -12.84 -43.03
CA LYS A 55 17.88 -12.07 -41.79
C LYS A 55 16.50 -11.52 -41.45
N LEU A 56 15.76 -10.97 -42.42
CA LEU A 56 14.42 -10.44 -42.19
C LEU A 56 13.42 -11.55 -41.79
N GLY A 57 13.41 -12.68 -42.50
CA GLY A 57 12.58 -13.84 -42.15
C GLY A 57 12.91 -14.36 -40.75
N GLY A 58 14.20 -14.49 -40.43
CA GLY A 58 14.67 -14.86 -39.09
C GLY A 58 14.22 -13.89 -38.00
N TYR A 59 14.28 -12.57 -38.23
CA TYR A 59 13.79 -11.58 -37.29
C TYR A 59 12.28 -11.64 -37.10
N MET A 60 11.51 -11.89 -38.17
CA MET A 60 10.05 -12.02 -38.09
C MET A 60 9.65 -13.25 -37.29
N ALA A 61 10.25 -14.42 -37.54
CA ALA A 61 9.97 -15.62 -36.75
C ALA A 61 10.37 -15.46 -35.29
N LEU A 62 11.54 -14.86 -35.01
CA LEU A 62 11.96 -14.56 -33.65
C LEU A 62 10.97 -13.62 -32.94
N ALA A 63 10.51 -12.57 -33.62
CA ALA A 63 9.54 -11.63 -33.06
C ALA A 63 8.22 -12.31 -32.73
N VAL A 64 7.64 -13.07 -33.67
CA VAL A 64 6.37 -13.79 -33.45
C VAL A 64 6.50 -14.81 -32.33
N ASN A 65 7.59 -15.57 -32.29
CA ASN A 65 7.82 -16.58 -31.25
C ASN A 65 8.05 -15.97 -29.85
N LYS A 66 8.44 -14.70 -29.77
CA LYS A 66 8.61 -13.96 -28.50
C LYS A 66 7.35 -13.26 -28.01
N LEU A 67 6.35 -13.06 -28.87
CA LEU A 67 5.09 -12.41 -28.48
C LEU A 67 4.34 -13.13 -27.34
N PRO A 68 4.23 -14.46 -27.28
CA PRO A 68 3.55 -15.14 -26.17
C PRO A 68 4.17 -14.85 -24.79
N GLU A 69 5.50 -14.82 -24.70
CA GLU A 69 6.24 -14.50 -23.48
C GLU A 69 5.97 -13.06 -23.03
N LEU A 70 5.97 -12.12 -23.98
CA LEU A 70 5.65 -10.71 -23.75
C LEU A 70 4.18 -10.53 -23.31
N LEU A 71 3.25 -11.25 -23.92
CA LEU A 71 1.83 -11.26 -23.53
C LEU A 71 1.64 -11.74 -22.10
N SER A 72 2.26 -12.85 -21.73
CA SER A 72 2.20 -13.37 -20.36
C SER A 72 2.74 -12.35 -19.35
N THR A 73 3.87 -11.71 -19.69
CA THR A 73 4.45 -10.64 -18.86
C THR A 73 3.52 -9.46 -18.72
N LEU A 74 2.88 -9.03 -19.81
CA LEU A 74 1.93 -7.92 -19.82
C LEU A 74 0.67 -8.22 -18.98
N GLU A 75 0.13 -9.43 -19.07
CA GLU A 75 -0.98 -9.89 -18.22
C GLU A 75 -0.60 -9.88 -16.74
N SER A 76 0.62 -10.30 -16.41
CA SER A 76 1.13 -10.27 -15.02
C SER A 76 1.23 -8.84 -14.51
N LEU A 77 1.82 -7.93 -15.29
CA LEU A 77 1.95 -6.52 -14.92
C LEU A 77 0.61 -5.80 -14.84
N GLN A 78 -0.39 -6.21 -15.64
CA GLN A 78 -1.74 -5.68 -15.53
C GLN A 78 -2.41 -6.09 -14.22
N ARG A 79 -2.25 -7.35 -13.80
CA ARG A 79 -2.73 -7.85 -12.50
C ARG A 79 -2.07 -7.11 -11.34
N GLU A 80 -0.75 -6.99 -11.36
CA GLU A 80 0.02 -6.29 -10.33
C GLU A 80 -0.39 -4.80 -10.23
N ASN A 81 -0.57 -4.12 -11.37
CA ASN A 81 -1.04 -2.73 -11.38
C ASN A 81 -2.43 -2.57 -10.74
N GLU A 82 -3.33 -3.53 -10.96
CA GLU A 82 -4.66 -3.50 -10.37
C GLU A 82 -4.62 -3.73 -8.86
N GLU A 83 -3.79 -4.67 -8.39
CA GLU A 83 -3.54 -4.88 -6.96
C GLU A 83 -2.97 -3.63 -6.29
N LEU A 84 -1.97 -2.99 -6.91
CA LEU A 84 -1.38 -1.75 -6.39
C LEU A 84 -2.38 -0.59 -6.35
N ARG A 85 -3.30 -0.49 -7.31
CA ARG A 85 -4.38 0.51 -7.28
C ARG A 85 -5.31 0.27 -6.09
N GLN A 86 -5.70 -0.99 -5.86
CA GLN A 86 -6.56 -1.34 -4.75
C GLN A 86 -5.89 -1.08 -3.40
N ASP A 87 -4.60 -1.40 -3.27
CA ASP A 87 -3.84 -1.17 -2.04
C ASP A 87 -3.60 0.33 -1.76
N ARG A 88 -3.31 1.12 -2.80
CA ARG A 88 -3.25 2.58 -2.70
C ARG A 88 -4.58 3.15 -2.20
N ASP A 89 -5.70 2.69 -2.73
CA ASP A 89 -7.03 3.19 -2.34
C ASP A 89 -7.42 2.74 -0.92
N ARG A 90 -7.00 1.54 -0.51
CA ARG A 90 -7.12 1.08 0.88
C ARG A 90 -6.29 1.95 1.83
N THR A 91 -5.04 2.22 1.47
CA THR A 91 -4.12 3.05 2.25
C THR A 91 -4.62 4.48 2.39
N ALA A 92 -5.16 5.07 1.31
CA ALA A 92 -5.78 6.39 1.35
C ALA A 92 -6.96 6.45 2.33
N ARG A 93 -7.88 5.47 2.27
CA ARG A 93 -9.01 5.37 3.21
C ARG A 93 -8.56 5.23 4.67
N ASN A 94 -7.56 4.39 4.93
CA ASN A 94 -7.01 4.22 6.27
C ASN A 94 -6.39 5.52 6.79
N ARG A 95 -5.59 6.20 5.96
CA ARG A 95 -4.98 7.47 6.33
C ARG A 95 -6.03 8.51 6.72
N ASP A 96 -7.10 8.63 5.94
CA ASP A 96 -8.15 9.63 6.20
C ASP A 96 -8.95 9.28 7.46
N MET A 97 -9.18 7.99 7.72
CA MET A 97 -9.79 7.50 8.97
C MET A 97 -8.94 7.85 10.20
N TYR A 98 -7.64 7.53 10.17
CA TYR A 98 -6.71 7.82 11.28
C TYR A 98 -6.54 9.31 11.49
N ARG A 99 -6.47 10.09 10.41
CA ARG A 99 -6.45 11.55 10.50
C ARG A 99 -7.65 12.09 11.28
N GLY A 100 -8.87 11.63 10.96
CA GLY A 100 -10.06 12.05 11.69
C GLY A 100 -10.09 11.59 13.15
N GLN A 101 -9.49 10.44 13.48
CA GLN A 101 -9.31 10.02 14.87
C GLN A 101 -8.32 10.93 15.63
N VAL A 102 -7.17 11.23 15.02
CA VAL A 102 -6.15 12.11 15.60
C VAL A 102 -6.71 13.52 15.82
N GLU A 103 -7.48 14.06 14.88
CA GLU A 103 -8.13 15.37 15.00
C GLU A 103 -9.15 15.40 16.15
N ARG A 104 -9.95 14.33 16.34
CA ARG A 104 -10.87 14.24 17.48
C ARG A 104 -10.15 14.12 18.81
N GLN A 105 -9.10 13.29 18.87
CA GLN A 105 -8.30 13.11 20.09
C GLN A 105 -7.55 14.39 20.45
N SER A 106 -7.00 15.11 19.48
CA SER A 106 -6.29 16.37 19.73
C SER A 106 -7.24 17.46 20.24
N ALA A 107 -8.47 17.52 19.74
CA ALA A 107 -9.51 18.41 20.26
C ALA A 107 -9.85 18.09 21.73
N GLN A 108 -10.06 16.80 22.04
CA GLN A 108 -10.33 16.36 23.42
C GLN A 108 -9.17 16.67 24.38
N ILE A 109 -7.92 16.42 23.97
CA ILE A 109 -6.74 16.73 24.76
C ILE A 109 -6.63 18.24 25.02
N THR A 110 -6.92 19.05 24.01
CA THR A 110 -6.92 20.52 24.16
C THR A 110 -7.94 20.96 25.22
N MET A 111 -9.17 20.46 25.14
CA MET A 111 -10.20 20.75 26.14
C MET A 111 -9.77 20.33 27.56
N PHE A 112 -9.22 19.12 27.72
CA PHE A 112 -8.78 18.66 29.04
C PHE A 112 -7.63 19.50 29.59
N ARG A 113 -6.71 19.97 28.75
CA ARG A 113 -5.62 20.86 29.16
C ARG A 113 -6.12 22.24 29.61
N GLU A 114 -7.12 22.79 28.92
CA GLU A 114 -7.76 24.04 29.31
C GLU A 114 -8.47 23.89 30.66
N GLU A 115 -9.19 22.79 30.86
CA GLU A 115 -9.86 22.51 32.13
C GLU A 115 -8.86 22.26 33.27
N GLU A 116 -7.78 21.52 33.02
CA GLU A 116 -6.70 21.34 33.98
C GLU A 116 -6.11 22.69 34.40
N THR A 117 -5.85 23.57 33.43
CA THR A 117 -5.32 24.92 33.69
C THR A 117 -6.29 25.72 34.55
N ARG A 118 -7.58 25.73 34.21
CA ARG A 118 -8.62 26.39 34.98
C ARG A 118 -8.68 25.87 36.43
N LEU A 119 -8.67 24.55 36.60
CA LEU A 119 -8.71 23.92 37.94
C LEU A 119 -7.47 24.26 38.76
N ARG A 120 -6.28 24.23 38.15
CA ARG A 120 -5.03 24.64 38.80
C ARG A 120 -5.08 26.10 39.27
N GLU A 121 -5.61 27.00 38.45
CA GLU A 121 -5.78 28.41 38.84
C GLU A 121 -6.78 28.58 39.99
N THR A 122 -7.91 27.87 39.95
CA THR A 122 -8.89 27.89 41.04
C THR A 122 -8.27 27.38 42.33
N LEU A 123 -7.56 26.26 42.27
CA LEU A 123 -6.91 25.66 43.44
C LEU A 123 -5.83 26.57 44.01
N PHE A 124 -5.06 27.25 43.15
CA PHE A 124 -4.09 28.27 43.56
C PHE A 124 -4.78 29.43 44.31
N LYS A 125 -5.88 29.98 43.78
CA LYS A 125 -6.64 31.05 44.45
C LYS A 125 -7.21 30.61 45.80
N CYS A 126 -7.75 29.39 45.88
CA CYS A 126 -8.22 28.82 47.15
C CYS A 126 -7.07 28.67 48.15
N GLY A 127 -5.91 28.18 47.71
CA GLY A 127 -4.71 28.05 48.52
C GLY A 127 -4.24 29.40 49.08
N SER A 128 -4.16 30.44 48.24
CA SER A 128 -3.80 31.78 48.68
C SER A 128 -4.79 32.34 49.71
N PHE A 129 -6.09 32.19 49.47
CA PHE A 129 -7.12 32.64 50.42
C PHE A 129 -7.00 31.95 51.79
N ILE A 130 -6.77 30.63 51.82
CA ILE A 130 -6.57 29.89 53.07
C ILE A 130 -5.29 30.36 53.77
N ALA A 131 -4.21 30.60 53.02
CA ALA A 131 -2.95 31.10 53.57
C ALA A 131 -3.09 32.50 54.19
N ASP A 132 -3.81 33.41 53.53
CA ASP A 132 -4.07 34.76 54.03
C ASP A 132 -4.86 34.70 55.35
N ARG A 133 -5.95 33.92 55.39
CA ARG A 133 -6.75 33.72 56.62
C ARG A 133 -5.98 33.07 57.76
N TYR A 134 -5.09 32.13 57.43
CA TYR A 134 -4.19 31.54 58.42
C TYR A 134 -3.23 32.58 59.02
N GLN A 135 -2.64 33.45 58.19
CA GLN A 135 -1.76 34.52 58.66
C GLN A 135 -2.48 35.56 59.52
N GLU A 136 -3.76 35.82 59.24
CA GLU A 136 -4.62 36.69 60.05
C GLU A 136 -5.01 36.09 61.42
N GLY A 137 -4.63 34.84 61.70
CA GLY A 137 -4.88 34.16 62.98
C GLY A 137 -6.28 33.57 63.11
N ASP A 138 -6.98 33.36 61.99
CA ASP A 138 -8.34 32.81 61.98
C ASP A 138 -8.31 31.31 62.37
N THR A 139 -8.81 31.00 63.57
CA THR A 139 -8.74 29.66 64.17
C THR A 139 -9.49 28.59 63.37
N GLU A 140 -10.49 28.97 62.58
CA GLU A 140 -11.24 28.03 61.73
C GLU A 140 -10.36 27.47 60.58
N TYR A 141 -9.45 28.29 60.03
CA TYR A 141 -8.57 27.89 58.93
C TYR A 141 -7.33 27.11 59.40
N GLN A 142 -6.95 27.24 60.68
CA GLN A 142 -5.95 26.36 61.29
C GLN A 142 -6.43 24.90 61.35
N VAL A 143 -7.72 24.68 61.63
CA VAL A 143 -8.33 23.33 61.66
C VAL A 143 -8.34 22.72 60.26
N VAL A 144 -8.63 23.50 59.21
CA VAL A 144 -8.61 23.02 57.82
C VAL A 144 -7.23 22.53 57.39
N LEU A 145 -6.16 23.26 57.75
CA LEU A 145 -4.79 22.83 57.46
C LEU A 145 -4.39 21.59 58.25
N LEU A 146 -4.75 21.50 59.53
CA LEU A 146 -4.48 20.33 60.37
C LEU A 146 -5.22 19.07 59.87
N VAL A 147 -6.47 19.22 59.42
CA VAL A 147 -7.26 18.12 58.84
C VAL A 147 -6.69 17.70 57.48
N ASN A 148 -6.29 18.64 56.63
CA ASN A 148 -5.66 18.33 55.34
C ASN A 148 -4.32 17.59 55.54
N ASP A 149 -3.49 18.04 56.48
CA ASP A 149 -2.22 17.39 56.80
C ASP A 149 -2.45 15.99 57.41
N ALA A 150 -3.50 15.80 58.22
CA ALA A 150 -3.89 14.47 58.73
C ALA A 150 -4.40 13.53 57.62
N ILE A 151 -5.20 14.02 56.67
CA ILE A 151 -5.75 13.24 55.56
C ILE A 151 -4.65 12.89 54.54
N CYS A 152 -3.82 13.85 54.13
CA CYS A 152 -2.74 13.65 53.16
C CYS A 152 -1.55 12.84 53.72
N ARG A 153 -1.34 12.83 55.04
CA ARG A 153 -0.35 11.95 55.68
C ARG A 153 -0.86 10.54 55.95
N THR A 154 -2.14 10.24 55.72
CA THR A 154 -2.60 8.85 55.73
C THR A 154 -1.88 8.11 54.60
N PRO A 155 -1.00 7.16 54.91
CA PRO A 155 -0.28 6.46 53.85
C PRO A 155 -1.27 5.64 53.05
N ALA A 156 -0.97 5.50 51.76
CA ALA A 156 -1.62 4.59 50.81
C ALA A 156 -1.56 3.13 51.31
N LEU A 157 -2.34 2.78 52.33
CA LEU A 157 -2.57 1.43 52.82
C LEU A 157 -3.79 0.84 52.08
N ALA A 158 -3.76 0.84 50.76
CA ALA A 158 -4.68 0.08 49.91
C ALA A 158 -4.19 0.01 48.46
N SER A 159 -2.99 -0.52 48.22
CA SER A 159 -2.66 -1.09 46.91
C SER A 159 -1.51 -2.10 47.04
N THR A 160 -1.75 -3.15 47.81
CA THR A 160 -1.01 -4.40 47.69
C THR A 160 -2.03 -5.46 47.30
N GLY A 161 -1.96 -5.95 46.06
CA GLY A 161 -2.74 -7.10 45.62
C GLY A 161 -3.23 -7.01 44.18
N GLY A 162 -2.34 -7.29 43.23
CA GLY A 162 -2.68 -7.44 41.83
C GLY A 162 -1.54 -8.04 41.02
N GLU A 163 -0.91 -9.08 41.57
CA GLU A 163 0.00 -9.95 40.82
C GLU A 163 -0.79 -10.76 39.79
N HIS A 164 -0.25 -10.78 38.57
CA HIS A 164 -0.24 -11.86 37.59
C HIS A 164 -1.54 -12.64 37.31
N HIS A 165 -1.99 -12.59 36.05
CA HIS A 165 -1.99 -13.77 35.18
C HIS A 165 -2.03 -13.34 33.71
N ALA A 166 -0.94 -13.65 33.00
CA ALA A 166 -0.93 -13.82 31.56
C ALA A 166 -1.18 -15.31 31.30
N GLU A 167 -2.17 -15.61 30.45
CA GLU A 167 -2.24 -16.80 29.62
C GLU A 167 -2.48 -16.36 28.18
#